data_AF-L0JMD6-F1
#
_entry.id   AF-L0JMD6-F1
#
_cell.length_a   1.000
_cell.length_b   1.000
_cell.length_c   1.000
_cell.angle_alpha   90.00
_cell.angle_beta   90.00
_cell.angle_gamma   90.00
#
_symmetry.space_group_name_H-M   'P 1'
#
loop_
_entity.id
_entity.type
_entity.pdbx_description
1 polymer ?
#
loop_
_entity_poly.entity_id
_entity_poly.type
_entity_poly.pdbx_seq_one_letter_code
_entity_poly.pdbx_strand_id
1 'polypeptide(L)'
;MKDALLVGGCFVLTLLCAAVASAITESPALLGITPIGIAIYLIVGVGLPQSLLARRTGSDLQLGLAALAVAGGVVAVIVGIATGSPNAELSGGIVAILLFVVLGNAIGAVVRQFRDGYRSTAGE
;
A
#
# COMPACT_ATOMS: atom_id res chain seq x y z
N MET A 1 -4.31 -20.41 -12.07
CA MET A 1 -3.76 -19.81 -13.31
C MET A 1 -4.21 -18.36 -13.52
N LYS A 2 -5.52 -18.04 -13.44
CA LYS A 2 -6.03 -16.66 -13.64
C LYS A 2 -5.55 -15.65 -12.58
N ASP A 3 -5.28 -16.10 -11.36
CA ASP A 3 -4.82 -15.20 -10.29
C ASP A 3 -3.34 -14.86 -10.40
N ALA A 4 -2.50 -15.83 -10.80
CA ALA A 4 -1.09 -15.59 -11.10
C ALA A 4 -0.92 -14.62 -12.28
N LEU A 5 -1.75 -14.74 -13.32
CA LEU A 5 -1.80 -13.79 -14.43
C LEU A 5 -2.22 -12.39 -13.98
N LEU A 6 -3.17 -12.29 -13.05
CA LEU A 6 -3.62 -11.01 -12.50
C LEU A 6 -2.49 -10.35 -11.69
N VAL A 7 -1.87 -11.08 -10.78
CA VAL A 7 -0.75 -10.58 -9.97
C VAL A 7 0.44 -10.20 -10.87
N GLY A 8 0.78 -11.04 -11.85
CA GLY A 8 1.82 -10.75 -12.84
C GLY A 8 1.50 -9.52 -13.69
N GLY A 9 0.25 -9.35 -14.11
CA GLY A 9 -0.21 -8.16 -14.83
C GLY A 9 -0.11 -6.89 -13.99
N CYS A 10 -0.50 -6.94 -12.71
CA CYS A 10 -0.32 -5.83 -11.76
C CYS A 10 1.17 -5.49 -11.54
N PHE A 11 2.04 -6.50 -11.50
CA PHE A 11 3.47 -6.28 -11.39
C PHE A 11 4.04 -5.55 -12.63
N VAL A 12 3.69 -5.99 -13.84
CA VAL A 12 4.08 -5.30 -15.08
C VAL A 12 3.54 -3.87 -15.09
N LEU A 13 2.28 -3.67 -14.67
CA LEU A 13 1.68 -2.34 -14.57
C LEU A 13 2.44 -1.44 -13.58
N THR A 14 2.93 -2.00 -12.48
CA THR A 14 3.74 -1.27 -11.49
C THR A 14 5.04 -0.77 -12.11
N LEU A 15 5.72 -1.63 -12.88
CA LEU A 15 6.94 -1.24 -13.61
C LEU A 15 6.64 -0.15 -14.66
N LEU A 16 5.53 -0.27 -15.39
CA LEU A 16 5.12 0.74 -16.37
C LEU A 16 4.81 2.09 -15.70
N CYS A 17 4.08 2.08 -14.58
CA CYS A 17 3.81 3.30 -13.83
C CYS A 17 5.11 3.96 -13.33
N ALA A 18 6.07 3.17 -12.85
CA ALA A 18 7.37 3.70 -12.42
C ALA A 18 8.16 4.29 -13.58
N ALA A 19 8.16 3.63 -14.74
CA ALA A 19 8.81 4.13 -15.95
C ALA A 19 8.19 5.46 -16.42
N VAL A 20 6.85 5.53 -16.47
CA VAL A 20 6.12 6.76 -16.85
C VAL A 20 6.39 7.88 -15.85
N ALA A 21 6.32 7.60 -14.55
CA ALA A 21 6.60 8.60 -13.52
C ALA A 21 8.04 9.11 -13.62
N SER A 22 9.01 8.22 -13.88
CA SER A 22 10.40 8.60 -14.09
C SER A 22 10.60 9.47 -15.32
N ALA A 23 9.89 9.16 -16.42
CA ALA A 23 9.95 9.92 -17.65
C ALA A 23 9.34 11.33 -17.48
N ILE A 24 8.23 11.45 -16.75
CA ILE A 24 7.56 12.74 -16.52
C ILE A 24 8.36 13.64 -15.57
N THR A 25 8.99 13.05 -14.55
CA THR A 25 9.71 13.80 -13.51
C THR A 25 11.19 13.97 -13.80
N GLU A 26 11.68 13.45 -14.94
CA GLU A 26 13.10 13.44 -15.34
C GLU A 26 14.04 12.87 -14.26
N SER A 27 13.50 12.07 -13.33
CA SER A 27 14.19 11.57 -12.15
C SER A 27 13.71 10.15 -11.85
N PRO A 28 14.61 9.21 -11.50
CA PRO A 28 14.25 7.81 -11.34
C PRO A 28 13.30 7.59 -10.15
N ALA A 29 12.08 7.14 -10.45
CA ALA A 29 11.12 6.68 -9.46
C ALA A 29 11.46 5.25 -9.01
N LEU A 30 12.48 5.12 -8.15
CA LEU A 30 12.94 3.82 -7.66
C LEU A 30 11.87 3.17 -6.77
N LEU A 31 11.34 2.04 -7.23
CA LEU A 31 10.29 1.30 -6.54
C LEU A 31 10.73 0.92 -5.12
N GLY A 32 9.91 1.30 -4.13
CA GLY A 32 10.17 1.02 -2.72
C GLY A 32 11.25 1.88 -2.06
N ILE A 33 11.82 2.85 -2.77
CA ILE A 33 12.89 3.72 -2.26
C ILE A 33 12.45 5.19 -2.28
N THR A 34 11.97 5.67 -3.43
CA THR A 34 11.50 7.06 -3.56
C THR A 34 10.04 7.19 -3.15
N PRO A 35 9.58 8.36 -2.64
CA PRO A 35 8.17 8.58 -2.30
C PRO A 35 7.19 8.16 -3.40
N ILE A 36 7.47 8.53 -4.66
CA ILE A 36 6.68 8.10 -5.82
C ILE A 36 6.80 6.60 -6.07
N GLY A 37 8.02 6.04 -6.05
CA GLY A 37 8.23 4.61 -6.28
C GLY A 37 7.58 3.74 -5.20
N ILE A 38 7.55 4.23 -3.96
CA ILE A 38 6.83 3.64 -2.83
C ILE A 38 5.33 3.66 -3.08
N ALA A 39 4.79 4.81 -3.48
CA ALA A 39 3.36 4.96 -3.75
C ALA A 39 2.91 4.04 -4.88
N ILE A 40 3.68 3.97 -5.97
CA ILE A 40 3.41 3.09 -7.10
C ILE A 40 3.45 1.62 -6.66
N TYR A 41 4.49 1.22 -5.92
CA TYR A 41 4.59 -0.15 -5.40
C TYR A 41 3.41 -0.52 -4.50
N LEU A 42 3.06 0.35 -3.55
CA LEU A 42 2.00 0.07 -2.59
C LEU A 42 0.61 0.09 -3.23
N ILE A 43 0.31 1.07 -4.08
CA ILE A 43 -1.03 1.19 -4.67
C ILE A 43 -1.20 0.16 -5.78
N VAL A 44 -0.26 0.08 -6.72
CA VAL A 44 -0.38 -0.73 -7.94
C VAL A 44 0.15 -2.14 -7.72
N GLY A 45 1.30 -2.28 -7.05
CA GLY A 45 1.96 -3.57 -6.84
C GLY A 45 1.33 -4.40 -5.73
N VAL A 46 0.76 -3.76 -4.70
CA VAL A 46 0.15 -4.45 -3.55
C VAL A 46 -1.34 -4.21 -3.46
N GLY A 47 -1.79 -2.96 -3.42
CA GLY A 47 -3.18 -2.59 -3.17
C GLY A 47 -4.14 -3.11 -4.23
N LEU A 48 -3.80 -2.88 -5.50
CA LEU A 48 -4.60 -3.28 -6.64
C LEU A 48 -4.82 -4.80 -6.71
N PRO A 49 -3.78 -5.67 -6.74
CA PRO A 49 -4.01 -7.11 -6.78
C PRO A 49 -4.76 -7.61 -5.55
N GLN A 50 -4.44 -7.13 -4.34
CA GLN A 50 -5.15 -7.52 -3.12
C GLN A 50 -6.64 -7.13 -3.18
N SER A 51 -6.98 -5.97 -3.72
CA SER A 51 -8.38 -5.54 -3.88
C SER A 51 -9.14 -6.42 -4.88
N LEU A 52 -8.49 -6.82 -5.97
CA LEU A 52 -9.10 -7.65 -7.01
C LEU A 52 -9.27 -9.09 -6.54
N LEU A 53 -8.29 -9.62 -5.80
CA LEU A 53 -8.34 -10.91 -5.14
C LEU A 53 -9.42 -10.94 -4.04
N ALA A 54 -9.54 -9.88 -3.25
CA ALA A 54 -10.59 -9.76 -2.23
C ALA A 54 -11.99 -9.84 -2.84
N ARG A 55 -12.22 -9.17 -3.98
CA ARG A 55 -13.50 -9.23 -4.71
C ARG A 55 -13.82 -10.63 -5.25
N ARG A 56 -12.80 -11.44 -5.55
CA ARG A 56 -12.99 -12.82 -6.03
C ARG A 56 -13.20 -13.82 -4.90
N THR A 57 -12.50 -13.64 -3.78
CA THR A 57 -12.48 -14.60 -2.67
C THR A 57 -13.44 -14.25 -1.55
N GLY A 58 -13.96 -13.02 -1.51
CA GLY A 58 -14.77 -12.51 -0.40
C GLY A 58 -13.95 -12.27 0.88
N SER A 59 -12.62 -12.19 0.78
CA SER A 59 -11.75 -12.06 1.95
C SER A 59 -11.65 -10.62 2.45
N ASP A 60 -12.24 -10.34 3.61
CA ASP A 60 -12.13 -9.05 4.30
C ASP A 60 -10.67 -8.69 4.65
N LEU A 61 -9.83 -9.68 4.95
CA LEU A 61 -8.41 -9.46 5.25
C LEU A 61 -7.67 -8.89 4.04
N GLN A 62 -7.88 -9.46 2.85
CA GLN A 62 -7.26 -8.96 1.62
C GLN A 62 -7.73 -7.54 1.29
N LEU A 63 -8.99 -7.23 1.55
CA LEU A 63 -9.55 -5.90 1.36
C LEU A 63 -8.96 -4.89 2.35
N GLY A 64 -8.77 -5.29 3.61
CA GLY A 64 -8.08 -4.49 4.63
C GLY A 64 -6.61 -4.23 4.26
N LEU A 65 -5.89 -5.25 3.78
CA LEU A 65 -4.51 -5.09 3.30
C LEU A 65 -4.44 -4.17 2.08
N ALA A 66 -5.39 -4.28 1.15
CA ALA A 66 -5.49 -3.38 0.01
C ALA A 66 -5.69 -1.92 0.44
N ALA A 67 -6.62 -1.67 1.36
CA ALA A 67 -6.88 -0.34 1.90
C ALA A 67 -5.65 0.23 2.62
N LEU A 68 -4.96 -0.59 3.42
CA LEU A 68 -3.76 -0.18 4.14
C LEU A 68 -2.60 0.14 3.18
N ALA A 69 -2.43 -0.64 2.13
CA ALA A 69 -1.44 -0.37 1.10
C ALA A 69 -1.74 0.96 0.37
N VAL A 70 -3.00 1.21 0.02
CA VAL A 70 -3.40 2.48 -0.59
C VAL A 70 -3.14 3.66 0.36
N ALA A 71 -3.52 3.54 1.63
CA ALA A 71 -3.26 4.56 2.63
C ALA A 71 -1.77 4.85 2.80
N GLY A 72 -0.94 3.80 2.89
CA GLY A 72 0.52 3.94 2.95
C GLY A 72 1.11 4.62 1.71
N GLY A 73 0.60 4.30 0.52
CA GLY A 73 1.00 4.95 -0.72
C GLY A 73 0.66 6.44 -0.75
N VAL A 74 -0.54 6.81 -0.30
CA VAL A 74 -0.96 8.22 -0.20
C VAL A 74 -0.09 8.99 0.78
N VAL A 75 0.20 8.41 1.95
CA VAL A 75 1.11 9.02 2.95
C VAL A 75 2.50 9.25 2.36
N ALA A 76 3.03 8.27 1.62
CA ALA A 76 4.34 8.42 0.97
C ALA A 76 4.35 9.60 -0.02
N VAL A 77 3.31 9.77 -0.84
CA VAL A 77 3.18 10.93 -1.74
C VAL A 77 3.15 12.24 -0.95
N ILE A 78 2.34 12.32 0.11
CA ILE A 78 2.22 13.53 0.94
C ILE A 78 3.59 13.89 1.55
N VAL A 79 4.32 12.90 2.08
CA VAL A 79 5.67 13.11 2.63
C VAL A 79 6.64 13.58 1.55
N GLY A 80 6.60 12.96 0.36
CA GLY A 80 7.44 13.37 -0.78
C GLY A 80 7.18 14.81 -1.24
N ILE A 81 5.91 15.24 -1.23
CA ILE A 81 5.51 16.62 -1.55
C ILE A 81 5.96 17.57 -0.43
N ALA A 82 5.72 17.23 0.84
CA ALA A 82 6.07 18.07 1.99
C ALA A 82 7.58 18.29 2.13
N THR A 83 8.39 17.33 1.70
CA THR A 83 9.86 17.42 1.68
C THR A 83 10.40 18.04 0.38
N GLY A 84 9.54 18.45 -0.55
CA GLY A 84 9.90 19.09 -1.81
C GLY A 84 10.65 18.20 -2.80
N SER A 85 10.75 16.90 -2.53
CA SER A 85 11.58 15.97 -3.30
C SER A 85 10.92 14.60 -3.45
N PRO A 86 9.88 14.50 -4.31
CA PRO A 86 9.07 13.28 -4.43
C PRO A 86 9.84 12.09 -5.05
N ASN A 87 11.02 12.34 -5.62
CA ASN A 87 11.95 11.33 -6.12
C ASN A 87 13.25 11.24 -5.33
N ALA A 88 13.41 12.00 -4.24
CA ALA A 88 14.58 11.80 -3.38
C ALA A 88 14.45 10.48 -2.62
N GLU A 89 15.58 9.82 -2.42
CA GLU A 89 15.65 8.62 -1.61
C GLU A 89 15.28 8.94 -0.16
N LEU A 90 14.28 8.22 0.37
CA LEU A 90 13.96 8.23 1.79
C LEU A 90 14.93 7.29 2.51
N SER A 91 15.80 7.81 3.36
CA SER A 91 16.68 6.98 4.20
C SER A 91 15.83 6.07 5.10
N GLY A 92 15.66 4.81 4.71
CA GLY A 92 14.79 3.83 5.36
C GLY A 92 13.82 3.07 4.43
N GLY A 93 13.52 3.60 3.24
CA GLY A 93 12.78 2.93 2.15
C GLY A 93 11.62 2.00 2.58
N ILE A 94 11.54 0.82 1.93
CA ILE A 94 10.61 -0.30 2.21
C ILE A 94 10.51 -0.66 3.70
N VAL A 95 11.58 -0.50 4.47
CA VAL A 95 11.61 -0.88 5.90
C VAL A 95 10.70 0.05 6.71
N ALA A 96 10.73 1.35 6.45
CA ALA A 96 9.84 2.31 7.11
C ALA A 96 8.36 2.03 6.77
N ILE A 97 8.08 1.64 5.52
CA ILE A 97 6.73 1.28 5.07
C ILE A 97 6.24 -0.01 5.70
N LEU A 98 7.09 -1.05 5.75
CA LEU A 98 6.76 -2.29 6.44
C LEU A 98 6.44 -2.02 7.90
N LEU A 99 7.21 -1.13 8.54
CA LEU A 99 6.93 -0.70 9.91
C LEU A 99 5.55 -0.03 10.02
N PHE A 100 5.20 0.88 9.10
CA PHE A 100 3.86 1.50 9.05
C PHE A 100 2.73 0.50 8.81
N VAL A 101 2.92 -0.46 7.91
CA VAL A 101 1.95 -1.51 7.63
C VAL A 101 1.76 -2.41 8.85
N VAL A 102 2.85 -2.80 9.52
CA VAL A 102 2.81 -3.61 10.75
C VAL A 102 2.11 -2.84 11.87
N LEU A 103 2.47 -1.57 12.10
CA LEU A 103 1.81 -0.71 13.08
C LEU A 103 0.33 -0.51 12.77
N GLY A 104 -0.02 -0.22 11.52
CA GLY A 104 -1.40 -0.03 11.09
C GLY A 104 -2.24 -1.29 11.28
N ASN A 105 -1.68 -2.47 10.97
CA ASN A 105 -2.36 -3.73 11.22
C ASN A 105 -2.50 -4.03 12.71
N ALA A 106 -1.48 -3.75 13.52
CA ALA A 106 -1.53 -3.91 14.97
C ALA A 106 -2.61 -3.00 15.60
N ILE A 107 -2.62 -1.72 15.24
CA ILE A 107 -3.64 -0.76 15.68
C ILE A 107 -5.04 -1.22 15.21
N GLY A 108 -5.18 -1.65 13.96
CA GLY A 108 -6.45 -2.14 13.43
C GLY A 108 -6.94 -3.41 14.12
N ALA A 109 -6.05 -4.28 14.60
CA ALA A 109 -6.41 -5.44 15.42
C ALA A 109 -6.88 -5.03 16.81
N VAL A 110 -6.17 -4.08 17.44
CA VAL A 110 -6.54 -3.51 18.75
C VAL A 110 -7.93 -2.86 18.68
N VAL A 111 -8.19 -2.02 17.68
CA VAL A 111 -9.50 -1.36 17.50
C VAL A 111 -10.62 -2.38 17.30
N ARG A 112 -10.37 -3.47 16.54
CA ARG A 112 -11.35 -4.55 16.36
C ARG A 112 -11.68 -5.22 17.70
N GLN A 113 -10.67 -5.58 18.49
CA GLN A 113 -10.88 -6.16 19.82
C GLN A 113 -11.64 -5.22 20.75
N PHE A 114 -11.30 -3.93 20.78
CA PHE A 114 -12.04 -2.95 21.59
C PHE A 114 -13.52 -2.84 21.16
N ARG A 115 -13.78 -2.77 19.86
CA ARG A 115 -15.14 -2.70 19.33
C ARG A 115 -15.96 -3.95 19.69
N ASP A 116 -15.36 -5.12 19.58
CA ASP A 116 -16.03 -6.39 19.86
C ASP A 116 -16.34 -6.51 21.36
N GLY A 117 -15.46 -6.04 22.24
CA GLY A 117 -15.72 -5.94 23.68
C GLY A 117 -16.83 -4.94 24.07
N TYR A 118 -16.94 -3.80 23.36
CA TYR A 118 -18.06 -2.88 23.55
C TYR A 118 -19.40 -3.50 23.12
N ARG A 119 -19.41 -4.29 22.05
CA ARG A 119 -20.62 -4.97 21.57
C ARG A 119 -21.06 -6.13 22.47
N SER A 120 -20.13 -6.85 23.08
CA SER A 120 -20.48 -7.89 24.05
C SER A 120 -21.12 -7.32 25.31
N THR A 121 -20.68 -6.12 25.74
CA THR A 121 -21.19 -5.46 26.96
C THR A 121 -22.52 -4.74 26.74
N ALA A 122 -22.82 -4.32 25.51
CA ALA A 122 -24.08 -3.65 25.17
C ALA A 122 -25.23 -4.61 24.80
N GLY A 123 -24.97 -5.92 24.81
CA GLY A 123 -25.95 -6.98 24.49
C GLY A 123 -26.47 -7.75 25.71
N GLU A 124 -26.03 -7.39 26.92
CA GLU A 124 -26.61 -7.82 28.21
C GLU A 124 -27.47 -6.69 28.81
#